data_AF-A0A7V4ZC90-F1
#
_entry.id   AF-A0A7V4ZC90-F1
#
_cell.length_a   1.000
_cell.length_b   1.000
_cell.length_c   1.000
_cell.angle_alpha   90.00
_cell.angle_beta   90.00
_cell.angle_gamma   90.00
#
_symmetry.space_group_name_H-M   'P 1'
#
loop_
_entity.id
_entity.type
_entity.pdbx_description
1 polymer ?
#
loop_
_entity_poly.entity_id
_entity_poly.type
_entity_poly.pdbx_seq_one_letter_code
_entity_poly.pdbx_strand_id
1 'polypeptide(L)' 'MRAVQFVVDANGNKKAVVIDYAAWEELLTLLEDLEDAEEARRLRELGEEAIPWEEAKAQLRAEGVDV' A
#
# COMPACT_ATOMS: atom_id res chain seq x y z
N MET A 1 -11.24 15.71 15.37
CA MET A 1 -10.99 14.29 15.69
C MET A 1 -12.13 13.48 15.11
N ARG A 2 -11.88 12.61 14.12
CA ARG A 2 -12.86 11.60 13.69
C ARG A 2 -12.93 10.54 14.78
N ALA A 3 -14.11 10.29 15.33
CA ALA A 3 -14.30 9.37 16.44
C ALA A 3 -14.19 7.92 15.94
N VAL A 4 -13.22 7.18 16.44
CA VAL A 4 -13.14 5.72 16.24
C VAL A 4 -14.19 5.06 17.12
N GLN A 5 -15.03 4.22 16.53
CA GLN A 5 -16.06 3.45 17.24
C GLN A 5 -15.69 1.96 17.25
N PHE A 6 -16.22 1.23 18.22
CA PHE A 6 -15.96 -0.20 18.36
C PHE A 6 -17.27 -0.99 18.42
N VAL A 7 -17.31 -2.11 17.71
CA VAL A 7 -18.32 -3.17 17.93
C VAL A 7 -17.77 -4.06 19.03
N VAL A 8 -18.55 -4.29 20.08
CA VAL A 8 -18.17 -5.10 21.25
C VAL A 8 -19.11 -6.29 21.42
N ASP A 9 -18.60 -7.37 22.01
CA ASP A 9 -19.45 -8.49 22.45
C ASP A 9 -20.16 -8.19 23.78
N ALA A 10 -20.98 -9.14 24.26
CA ALA A 10 -21.76 -8.99 25.49
C ALA A 10 -20.90 -8.81 26.76
N ASN A 11 -19.61 -9.19 26.71
CA ASN A 11 -18.67 -9.00 27.80
C ASN A 11 -17.89 -7.68 27.67
N GLY A 12 -18.18 -6.87 26.65
CA GLY A 12 -17.50 -5.62 26.35
C GLY A 12 -16.17 -5.80 25.59
N ASN A 13 -15.85 -7.00 25.11
CA ASN A 13 -14.62 -7.19 24.34
C ASN A 13 -14.81 -6.66 22.92
N LYS A 14 -13.83 -5.88 22.42
CA LYS A 14 -13.82 -5.34 21.06
C LYS A 14 -13.71 -6.48 20.03
N LYS A 15 -14.59 -6.48 19.04
CA LYS A 15 -14.63 -7.45 17.93
C LYS A 15 -14.35 -6.80 16.58
N ALA A 16 -14.74 -5.54 16.41
CA ALA A 16 -14.46 -4.77 15.20
C ALA A 16 -14.31 -3.29 15.54
N VAL A 17 -13.74 -2.55 14.59
CA VAL A 17 -13.64 -1.09 14.62
C VAL A 17 -14.48 -0.53 13.49
N VAL A 18 -15.19 0.57 13.76
CA VAL A 18 -15.91 1.34 12.75
C VAL A 18 -15.18 2.67 12.63
N ILE A 19 -14.76 2.97 11.41
CA ILE A 19 -14.04 4.19 11.05
C ILE A 19 -14.68 4.82 9.81
N ASP A 20 -14.40 6.11 9.62
CA ASP A 20 -14.78 6.82 8.41
C ASP A 20 -14.09 6.18 7.19
N TYR A 21 -14.84 6.02 6.10
CA TYR A 21 -14.33 5.35 4.90
C TYR A 21 -13.10 6.06 4.31
N ALA A 22 -13.05 7.40 4.30
CA ALA A 22 -11.89 8.12 3.80
C ALA A 22 -10.66 7.92 4.70
N ALA A 23 -10.87 7.76 6.01
CA ALA A 23 -9.77 7.40 6.91
C ALA A 23 -9.30 5.95 6.72
N TRP A 24 -10.20 5.03 6.36
CA TRP A 24 -9.82 3.67 5.98
C TRP A 24 -8.99 3.65 4.70
N GLU A 25 -9.41 4.38 3.67
CA GLU A 25 -8.66 4.49 2.41
C GLU A 25 -7.25 5.05 2.64
N GLU A 26 -7.13 6.13 3.43
CA GLU A 26 -5.82 6.69 3.76
C GLU A 26 -4.92 5.69 4.51
N LEU A 27 -5.48 4.94 5.48
CA LEU A 27 -4.73 3.90 6.19
C LEU A 27 -4.28 2.77 5.26
N LEU A 28 -5.13 2.37 4.32
CA LEU A 28 -4.83 1.31 3.36
C LEU A 28 -3.71 1.75 2.42
N THR A 29 -3.80 2.94 1.83
CA THR A 29 -2.75 3.49 0.96
C THR A 29 -1.41 3.63 1.69
N LEU A 30 -1.42 4.09 2.94
CA LEU A 30 -0.18 4.18 3.74
C LEU A 30 0.44 2.82 4.02
N LEU A 31 -0.38 1.77 4.15
CA LEU A 31 0.12 0.40 4.32
C LEU A 31 0.73 -0.13 3.02
N GLU A 32 0.07 0.08 1.89
CA GLU A 32 0.58 -0.28 0.56
C GLU A 32 1.92 0.42 0.27
N ASP A 33 2.01 1.74 0.52
CA ASP A 33 3.24 2.52 0.36
C ASP A 33 4.39 1.97 1.22
N LEU A 34 4.08 1.50 2.44
CA LEU A 34 5.08 0.92 3.34
C LEU A 34 5.57 -0.44 2.82
N GLU A 35 4.65 -1.30 2.38
CA GLU A 35 4.97 -2.61 1.82
C GLU A 35 5.84 -2.46 0.56
N ASP A 36 5.47 -1.56 -0.36
CA ASP A 36 6.24 -1.25 -1.56
C ASP A 36 7.65 -0.74 -1.24
N ALA A 37 7.77 0.13 -0.23
CA ALA A 37 9.07 0.65 0.20
C ALA A 37 9.98 -0.44 0.78
N GLU A 38 9.40 -1.40 1.52
CA GLU A 38 10.13 -2.53 2.08
C GLU A 38 10.57 -3.54 1.01
N GLU A 39 9.68 -3.86 0.06
CA GLU A 39 9.98 -4.68 -1.11
C GLU A 39 11.14 -4.06 -1.91
N ALA A 40 11.03 -2.78 -2.25
CA ALA A 40 12.07 -2.08 -2.99
C ALA A 40 13.41 -2.04 -2.23
N ARG A 41 13.39 -1.91 -0.89
CA ARG A 41 14.60 -2.02 -0.07
C ARG A 41 15.20 -3.42 -0.16
N ARG A 42 14.38 -4.47 0.00
CA ARG A 42 14.81 -5.87 -0.04
C ARG A 42 15.43 -6.23 -1.40
N LEU A 43 14.80 -5.84 -2.51
CA LEU A 43 15.32 -6.10 -3.86
C LEU A 43 16.69 -5.45 -4.07
N ARG A 44 16.88 -4.21 -3.57
CA ARG A 44 18.18 -3.53 -3.60
C ARG A 44 19.24 -4.27 -2.77
N GLU A 45 18.88 -4.78 -1.59
CA GLU A 45 19.80 -5.53 -0.73
C GLU A 45 20.21 -6.87 -1.35
N LEU A 46 19.31 -7.52 -2.07
CA LEU A 46 19.59 -8.76 -2.82
C LEU A 46 20.40 -8.52 -4.10
N GLY A 47 20.58 -7.27 -4.51
CA GLY A 47 21.28 -6.90 -5.74
C GLY A 47 20.52 -7.34 -7.00
N GLU A 48 19.20 -7.40 -6.93
CA GLU A 48 18.34 -7.69 -8.08
C GLU A 48 18.58 -6.69 -9.21
N GLU A 49 18.46 -7.16 -10.45
CA GLU A 49 18.71 -6.35 -11.63
C GLU A 49 17.67 -5.22 -11.72
N ALA A 50 18.16 -3.98 -11.77
CA ALA A 50 17.33 -2.79 -11.93
C ALA A 50 17.69 -2.10 -13.24
N ILE A 51 16.68 -1.80 -14.05
CA ILE A 51 16.83 -1.02 -15.28
C ILE A 51 16.52 0.46 -15.02
N PRO A 52 17.15 1.40 -15.76
CA PRO A 52 16.77 2.81 -15.72
C PRO A 52 15.29 3.03 -16.07
N TRP A 53 14.66 4.01 -15.42
CA TRP A 53 13.24 4.30 -15.65
C TRP A 53 12.89 4.62 -17.11
N GLU A 54 13.77 5.31 -17.83
CA GLU A 54 13.57 5.59 -19.26
C GLU A 54 13.61 4.32 -20.12
N GLU A 55 14.39 3.31 -19.72
CA GLU A 55 14.43 2.02 -20.40
C GLU A 55 13.14 1.24 -20.16
N ALA A 56 12.66 1.20 -18.90
CA ALA A 56 11.38 0.57 -18.55
C ALA A 56 10.21 1.16 -19.36
N LYS A 57 10.13 2.50 -19.44
CA LYS A 57 9.11 3.18 -20.26
C LYS A 57 9.23 2.85 -21.74
N ALA A 58 10.46 2.75 -22.28
CA ALA A 58 10.67 2.40 -23.68
C ALA A 58 10.16 0.98 -23.98
N GLN A 59 10.39 0.02 -23.08
CA GLN A 59 9.88 -1.34 -23.21
C GLN A 59 8.35 -1.37 -23.17
N LEU A 60 7.73 -0.70 -22.20
CA LEU A 60 6.26 -0.63 -22.07
C LEU A 60 5.59 0.03 -23.29
N ARG A 61 6.17 1.11 -23.82
CA ARG A 61 5.67 1.73 -25.06
C ARG A 61 5.81 0.82 -26.27
N ALA A 62 6.88 0.02 -26.34
CA ALA A 62 7.05 -0.97 -27.40
C ALA A 62 5.99 -2.09 -27.31
N GLU A 63 5.47 -2.36 -26.10
CA GLU A 63 4.34 -3.27 -25.84
C GLU A 63 2.96 -2.62 -26.07
N GLY A 64 2.92 -1.33 -26.42
CA GLY A 64 1.69 -0.57 -26.68
C GLY A 64 1.02 0.01 -25.44
N VAL A 65 1.73 0.07 -24.30
CA VAL A 65 1.25 0.73 -23.08
C VAL A 65 1.60 2.22 -23.12
N ASP A 66 0.63 3.08 -22.80
CA ASP A 66 0.81 4.53 -22.70
C ASP A 66 1.32 4.90 -21.30
N VAL A 67 2.65 5.10 -21.19
CA VAL A 67 3.41 5.49 -19.98
C VAL A 67 4.39 6.62 -20.25
#